data_AF-A0A353B6R7-F1
#
_entry.id   AF-A0A353B6R7-F1
#
_cell.length_a   1.000
_cell.length_b   1.000
_cell.length_c   1.000
_cell.angle_alpha   90.00
_cell.angle_beta   90.00
_cell.angle_gamma   90.00
#
_symmetry.space_group_name_H-M   'P 1'
#
loop_
_entity.id
_entity.type
_entity.pdbx_description
1 polymer ?
#
loop_
_entity_poly.entity_id
_entity_poly.type
_entity_poly.pdbx_seq_one_letter_code
_entity_poly.pdbx_strand_id
1 'polypeptide(L)'
;MGYPVLMCSIVYLALSSASLQADLYKFKDGRVLYGKPVSKPKQDTVNGQTETIHSVEIAGGIYIQILESELEFNGHEPLSTARVEYEKVAKQAPATLDAQQKLAELCASQRFSLRDLNAAHREYCVDLAPDDETVRRLANYMRDSKGRWRKKDEVFIEERGMVRDGRRFTFPEDLADMRRMEEEKKRVAEVTSQVKKWHSQLVSRYPQQRKLQDAIQGINTLNDPLATQTLVDFLEDKKLSVELRMMYARALTRLQNPGAAVALARAAIEDPSQQVRNACMDAVSSFGRVIGIQVFTSYLNNPDNSVINRAGAALGTLNASEAVLQMIDALTSTHTSVIGGDGMNVGTGGLSMGKTEQKIELDNADVRASLEQITGQNFGYDKAAWLVWFAAKYAPPVPDLRRDL
;
A
#
# COMPACT_ATOMS: atom_id res chain seq x y z
N MET A 1 -29.59 19.05 -47.89
CA MET A 1 -30.66 19.01 -46.86
C MET A 1 -30.14 18.07 -45.78
N GLY A 2 -29.56 18.47 -44.65
CA GLY A 2 -29.89 19.56 -43.75
C GLY A 2 -30.49 18.95 -42.47
N TYR A 3 -29.64 18.53 -41.52
CA TYR A 3 -29.97 18.02 -40.17
C TYR A 3 -30.64 19.12 -39.29
N PRO A 4 -31.38 18.79 -38.19
CA PRO A 4 -30.79 18.34 -36.90
C PRO A 4 -31.58 17.19 -36.21
N VAL A 5 -30.96 16.08 -35.82
CA VAL A 5 -30.37 15.79 -34.47
C VAL A 5 -30.64 16.87 -33.43
N LEU A 6 -31.64 16.66 -32.57
CA LEU A 6 -31.90 17.46 -31.38
C LEU A 6 -31.31 16.77 -30.14
N MET A 7 -30.21 17.36 -29.66
CA MET A 7 -29.68 17.26 -28.30
C MET A 7 -30.60 17.97 -27.32
N CYS A 8 -30.51 17.58 -26.04
CA CYS A 8 -31.01 18.27 -24.86
C CYS A 8 -32.53 18.43 -24.73
N SER A 9 -33.11 17.64 -23.84
CA SER A 9 -33.81 18.20 -22.67
C SER A 9 -33.93 17.11 -21.62
N ILE A 10 -33.36 17.37 -20.44
CA ILE A 10 -33.77 16.72 -19.19
C ILE A 10 -35.25 17.06 -19.06
N VAL A 11 -36.11 16.12 -19.45
CA VAL A 11 -37.54 16.24 -19.21
C VAL A 11 -37.71 16.05 -17.70
N TYR A 12 -37.79 17.17 -16.98
CA TYR A 12 -38.48 17.22 -15.71
C TYR A 12 -39.93 16.83 -16.00
N LEU A 13 -40.20 15.53 -15.97
CA LEU A 13 -41.55 15.01 -16.04
C LEU A 13 -42.23 15.49 -14.78
N ALA A 14 -43.16 16.43 -14.97
CA ALA A 14 -44.02 16.99 -13.96
C ALA A 14 -44.52 15.87 -13.05
N LEU A 15 -44.44 16.09 -11.74
CA LEU A 15 -45.07 15.27 -10.71
C LEU A 15 -46.60 15.36 -10.88
N SER A 16 -47.14 14.70 -11.90
CA SER A 16 -48.56 14.42 -12.02
C SER A 16 -48.88 13.27 -11.06
N SER A 17 -49.28 13.64 -9.84
CA SER A 17 -50.32 12.98 -9.02
C SER A 17 -50.66 11.50 -9.31
N ALA A 18 -49.66 10.61 -9.30
CA ALA A 18 -49.78 9.17 -9.25
C ALA A 18 -48.47 8.64 -8.64
N SER A 19 -48.41 7.86 -7.57
CA SER A 19 -49.38 7.34 -6.61
C SER A 19 -48.57 7.07 -5.33
N LEU A 20 -49.23 6.98 -4.17
CA LEU A 20 -48.61 6.83 -2.83
C LEU A 20 -47.79 5.53 -2.61
N GLN A 21 -47.50 4.75 -3.67
CA GLN A 21 -46.93 3.40 -3.66
C GLN A 21 -46.08 3.09 -4.91
N ALA A 22 -45.36 4.07 -5.46
CA ALA A 22 -44.40 3.80 -6.53
C ALA A 22 -43.12 3.18 -5.95
N ASP A 23 -42.54 2.19 -6.61
CA ASP A 23 -41.23 1.63 -6.28
C ASP A 23 -40.18 2.19 -7.25
N LEU A 24 -38.91 2.22 -6.80
CA LEU A 24 -37.78 2.71 -7.55
C LEU A 24 -37.15 1.59 -8.38
N TYR A 25 -37.03 1.80 -9.69
CA TYR A 25 -36.32 0.95 -10.62
C TYR A 25 -35.10 1.71 -11.13
N LYS A 26 -33.90 1.23 -10.81
CA LYS A 26 -32.64 1.87 -11.23
C LYS A 26 -31.97 1.01 -12.29
N PHE A 27 -31.65 1.62 -13.43
CA PHE A 27 -31.05 0.95 -14.57
C PHE A 27 -29.52 1.02 -14.51
N LYS A 28 -28.83 0.03 -15.10
CA LYS A 28 -27.35 -0.02 -15.18
C LYS A 28 -26.72 1.18 -15.88
N ASP A 29 -27.47 1.86 -16.73
CA ASP A 29 -27.05 3.07 -17.46
C ASP A 29 -27.32 4.38 -16.68
N GLY A 30 -27.82 4.27 -15.44
CA GLY A 30 -28.07 5.40 -14.54
C GLY A 30 -29.47 6.01 -14.68
N ARG A 31 -30.34 5.51 -15.56
CA ARG A 31 -31.75 5.94 -15.61
C ARG A 31 -32.49 5.45 -14.36
N VAL A 32 -33.52 6.20 -13.97
CA VAL A 32 -34.39 5.89 -12.82
C VAL A 32 -35.84 5.98 -13.27
N LEU A 33 -36.63 4.96 -12.93
CA LEU A 33 -38.07 4.93 -13.14
C LEU A 33 -38.79 4.76 -11.80
N TYR A 34 -39.89 5.50 -11.64
CA TYR A 34 -40.81 5.35 -10.52
C TYR A 34 -42.11 4.73 -11.03
N GLY A 35 -42.58 3.67 -10.39
CA GLY A 35 -43.89 3.13 -10.71
C GLY A 35 -44.31 1.97 -9.83
N LYS A 36 -45.59 1.65 -9.85
CA LYS A 36 -46.20 0.61 -9.02
C LYS A 36 -46.02 -0.76 -9.68
N PRO A 37 -45.49 -1.80 -8.99
CA PRO A 37 -45.49 -3.15 -9.52
C PRO A 37 -46.94 -3.67 -9.61
N VAL A 38 -47.33 -4.13 -10.80
CA VAL A 38 -48.72 -4.51 -11.10
C VAL A 38 -48.94 -6.02 -10.92
N SER A 39 -47.88 -6.81 -11.04
CA SER A 39 -47.93 -8.27 -10.88
C SER A 39 -46.59 -8.83 -10.42
N LYS A 40 -46.59 -10.09 -9.95
CA LYS A 40 -45.33 -10.83 -9.74
C LYS A 40 -44.52 -10.87 -11.04
N PRO A 41 -43.18 -10.81 -10.96
CA PRO A 41 -42.32 -10.89 -12.13
C PRO A 41 -42.58 -12.20 -12.89
N LYS A 42 -42.66 -12.13 -14.22
CA LYS A 42 -42.85 -13.30 -15.08
C LYS A 42 -41.52 -13.67 -15.72
N GLN A 43 -41.26 -14.97 -15.86
CA GLN A 43 -40.17 -15.45 -16.69
C GLN A 43 -40.66 -15.63 -18.12
N ASP A 44 -39.99 -15.00 -19.07
CA ASP A 44 -40.26 -15.17 -20.50
C ASP A 44 -38.94 -15.31 -21.26
N THR A 45 -39.01 -15.83 -22.48
CA THR A 45 -37.83 -16.00 -23.33
C THR A 45 -37.67 -14.78 -24.23
N VAL A 46 -36.71 -13.93 -23.91
CA VAL A 46 -36.37 -12.73 -24.70
C VAL A 46 -35.00 -12.97 -25.34
N ASN A 47 -34.90 -12.88 -26.66
CA ASN A 47 -33.66 -13.10 -27.42
C ASN A 47 -32.95 -14.45 -27.14
N GLY A 48 -33.71 -15.51 -26.85
CA GLY A 48 -33.16 -16.86 -26.62
C GLY A 48 -32.58 -17.08 -25.21
N GLN A 49 -32.74 -16.12 -24.30
CA GLN A 49 -32.38 -16.25 -22.88
C GLN A 49 -33.64 -16.12 -22.01
N THR A 50 -33.68 -16.85 -20.90
CA THR A 50 -34.75 -16.72 -19.91
C THR A 50 -34.54 -15.43 -19.13
N GLU A 51 -35.47 -14.48 -19.27
CA GLU A 51 -35.44 -13.21 -18.57
C GLU A 51 -36.65 -13.03 -17.66
N THR A 52 -36.43 -12.36 -16.54
CA THR A 52 -37.48 -11.91 -15.62
C THR A 52 -37.98 -10.54 -16.07
N ILE A 53 -39.28 -10.43 -16.31
CA ILE A 53 -39.96 -9.20 -16.75
C ILE A 53 -40.80 -8.64 -15.60
N HIS A 54 -40.56 -7.37 -15.27
CA HIS A 54 -41.32 -6.57 -14.31
C HIS A 54 -42.34 -5.70 -15.05
N SER A 55 -43.62 -5.79 -14.68
CA SER A 55 -44.69 -4.93 -15.20
C SER A 55 -44.95 -3.79 -14.23
N VAL A 56 -44.72 -2.55 -14.68
CA VAL A 56 -44.70 -1.35 -13.83
C VAL A 56 -45.69 -0.31 -14.36
N GLU A 57 -46.57 0.19 -13.49
CA GLU A 57 -47.50 1.29 -13.79
C GLU A 57 -46.87 2.64 -13.37
N ILE A 58 -46.70 3.56 -14.32
CA ILE A 58 -45.96 4.82 -14.08
C ILE A 58 -46.93 5.97 -13.79
N ALA A 59 -47.95 6.17 -14.62
CA ALA A 59 -49.01 7.15 -14.41
C ALA A 59 -50.22 6.86 -15.32
N GLY A 60 -51.43 7.08 -14.82
CA GLY A 60 -52.66 7.11 -15.63
C GLY A 60 -52.99 5.80 -16.38
N GLY A 61 -52.62 4.64 -15.83
CA GLY A 61 -52.84 3.34 -16.48
C GLY A 61 -51.86 3.01 -17.62
N ILE A 62 -50.74 3.75 -17.73
CA ILE A 62 -49.64 3.41 -18.63
C ILE A 62 -48.75 2.37 -17.96
N TYR A 63 -48.58 1.23 -18.64
CA TYR A 63 -47.77 0.10 -18.21
C TYR A 63 -46.50 0.00 -19.05
N ILE A 64 -45.36 -0.19 -18.39
CA ILE A 64 -44.08 -0.50 -19.04
C ILE A 64 -43.58 -1.84 -18.52
N GLN A 65 -42.99 -2.63 -19.41
CA GLN A 65 -42.27 -3.85 -19.09
C GLN A 65 -40.78 -3.55 -19.00
N ILE A 66 -40.16 -4.01 -17.92
CA ILE A 66 -38.73 -3.78 -17.63
C ILE A 66 -38.07 -5.13 -17.46
N LEU A 67 -36.92 -5.31 -18.11
CA LEU A 67 -36.13 -6.52 -18.01
C LEU A 67 -35.24 -6.43 -16.76
N GLU A 68 -35.25 -7.46 -15.91
CA GLU A 68 -34.42 -7.50 -14.70
C GLU A 68 -32.93 -7.38 -15.02
N SER A 69 -32.51 -7.83 -16.21
CA SER A 69 -31.13 -7.73 -16.70
C SER A 69 -30.67 -6.28 -16.96
N GLU A 70 -31.60 -5.35 -17.17
CA GLU A 70 -31.30 -3.93 -17.37
C GLU A 70 -31.17 -3.15 -16.05
N LEU A 71 -31.62 -3.74 -14.94
CA LEU A 71 -31.63 -3.13 -13.63
C LEU A 71 -30.29 -3.32 -12.91
N GLU A 72 -29.90 -2.32 -12.11
CA GLU A 72 -28.68 -2.35 -11.31
C GLU A 72 -28.77 -3.36 -10.15
N PHE A 73 -29.98 -3.66 -9.70
CA PHE A 73 -30.30 -4.65 -8.68
C PHE A 73 -31.50 -5.50 -9.11
N ASN A 74 -31.60 -6.70 -8.53
CA ASN A 74 -32.67 -7.66 -8.82
C ASN A 74 -34.02 -7.15 -8.29
N GLY A 75 -34.84 -6.56 -9.17
CA GLY A 75 -36.19 -6.09 -8.86
C GLY A 75 -36.31 -4.59 -8.60
N HIS A 76 -37.06 -4.20 -7.57
CA HIS A 76 -37.36 -2.81 -7.25
C HIS A 76 -37.05 -2.49 -5.79
N GLU A 77 -36.61 -1.27 -5.51
CA GLU A 77 -36.50 -0.78 -4.14
C GLU A 77 -37.83 -0.15 -3.74
N PRO A 78 -38.52 -0.65 -2.70
CA PRO A 78 -39.71 0.02 -2.21
C PRO A 78 -39.35 1.44 -1.78
N LEU A 79 -40.18 2.42 -2.15
CA LEU A 79 -39.93 3.81 -1.77
C LEU A 79 -39.67 3.86 -0.25
N SER A 80 -38.56 4.47 0.15
CA SER A 80 -38.22 4.51 1.58
C SER A 80 -39.41 5.08 2.37
N THR A 81 -39.68 4.53 3.55
CA THR A 81 -40.77 5.00 4.42
C THR A 81 -40.69 6.52 4.64
N ALA A 82 -39.47 7.05 4.71
CA ALA A 82 -39.17 8.47 4.70
C ALA A 82 -39.72 9.22 3.47
N ARG A 83 -39.53 8.73 2.24
CA ARG A 83 -40.07 9.40 1.02
C ARG A 83 -41.59 9.40 1.00
N VAL A 84 -42.23 8.30 1.40
CA VAL A 84 -43.70 8.19 1.46
C VAL A 84 -44.29 9.17 2.47
N GLU A 85 -43.68 9.27 3.65
CA GLU A 85 -44.08 10.26 4.67
C GLU A 85 -43.84 11.68 4.20
N TYR A 86 -42.69 11.95 3.57
CA TYR A 86 -42.35 13.26 3.02
C TYR A 86 -43.39 13.71 1.98
N GLU A 87 -43.82 12.82 1.07
CA GLU A 87 -44.78 13.17 0.02
C GLU A 87 -46.13 13.63 0.60
N LYS A 88 -46.57 13.01 1.71
CA LYS A 88 -47.80 13.43 2.41
C LYS A 88 -47.69 14.85 2.94
N VAL A 89 -46.53 15.20 3.52
CA VAL A 89 -46.26 16.54 4.05
C VAL A 89 -46.10 17.56 2.91
N ALA A 90 -45.36 17.21 1.86
CA ALA A 90 -45.10 18.08 0.72
C ALA A 90 -46.38 18.48 -0.02
N LYS A 91 -47.37 17.58 -0.13
CA LYS A 91 -48.68 17.87 -0.76
C LYS A 91 -49.49 18.94 -0.04
N GLN A 92 -49.28 19.10 1.27
CA GLN A 92 -50.01 20.05 2.11
C GLN A 92 -49.28 21.38 2.26
N ALA A 93 -48.01 21.43 1.85
CA ALA A 93 -47.17 22.61 2.02
C ALA A 93 -47.43 23.64 0.90
N PRO A 94 -47.65 24.92 1.23
CA PRO A 94 -47.83 25.96 0.23
C PRO A 94 -46.51 26.29 -0.50
N ALA A 95 -46.62 26.85 -1.70
CA ALA A 95 -45.48 27.31 -2.52
C ALA A 95 -44.92 28.67 -2.01
N THR A 96 -44.60 28.75 -0.71
CA THR A 96 -44.05 29.94 -0.06
C THR A 96 -42.65 29.67 0.46
N LEU A 97 -41.81 30.71 0.57
CA LEU A 97 -40.41 30.57 1.00
C LEU A 97 -40.28 29.83 2.35
N ASP A 98 -41.05 30.23 3.36
CA ASP A 98 -41.05 29.62 4.70
C ASP A 98 -41.43 28.13 4.66
N ALA A 99 -42.44 27.76 3.88
CA ALA A 99 -42.85 26.37 3.73
C ALA A 99 -41.77 25.53 3.02
N GLN A 100 -41.13 26.06 1.98
CA GLN A 100 -40.06 25.36 1.26
C GLN A 100 -38.79 25.23 2.11
N GLN A 101 -38.46 26.21 2.95
CA GLN A 101 -37.37 26.12 3.92
C GLN A 101 -37.61 25.02 4.95
N LYS A 102 -38.84 24.93 5.49
CA LYS A 102 -39.23 23.86 6.43
C LYS A 102 -39.16 22.48 5.79
N LEU A 103 -39.60 22.33 4.54
CA LEU A 103 -39.45 21.07 3.81
C LEU A 103 -37.98 20.71 3.58
N ALA A 104 -37.13 21.67 3.23
CA ALA A 104 -35.70 21.44 3.11
C ALA A 104 -35.10 20.93 4.43
N GLU A 105 -35.42 21.56 5.56
CA GLU A 105 -34.95 21.14 6.88
C GLU A 105 -35.46 19.75 7.27
N LEU A 106 -36.73 19.44 6.96
CA LEU A 106 -37.29 18.11 7.14
C LEU A 106 -36.47 17.06 6.38
N CYS A 107 -36.19 17.31 5.09
CA CYS A 107 -35.38 16.44 4.24
C CYS A 107 -33.95 16.27 4.75
N ALA A 108 -33.36 17.30 5.38
CA ALA A 108 -32.01 17.25 5.97
C ALA A 108 -31.94 16.51 7.31
N SER A 109 -33.08 16.32 7.99
CA SER A 109 -33.12 15.66 9.30
C SER A 109 -32.64 14.21 9.21
N GLN A 110 -32.08 13.68 10.31
CA GLN A 110 -31.64 12.28 10.40
C GLN A 110 -32.78 11.28 10.12
N ARG A 111 -34.02 11.67 10.40
CA ARG A 111 -35.22 10.86 10.17
C ARG A 111 -35.47 10.60 8.68
N PHE A 112 -35.31 11.62 7.84
CA PHE A 112 -35.62 11.53 6.42
C PHE A 112 -34.38 11.29 5.56
N SER A 113 -33.30 12.05 5.82
CA SER A 113 -32.02 11.96 5.11
C SER A 113 -32.17 11.97 3.57
N LEU A 114 -33.08 12.80 3.05
CA LEU A 114 -33.43 12.91 1.63
C LEU A 114 -32.64 14.04 0.97
N ARG A 115 -31.36 13.78 0.65
CA ARG A 115 -30.41 14.81 0.17
C ARG A 115 -30.78 15.43 -1.17
N ASP A 116 -31.34 14.65 -2.08
CA ASP A 116 -31.82 15.09 -3.39
C ASP A 116 -32.99 16.08 -3.27
N LEU A 117 -33.99 15.73 -2.45
CA LEU A 117 -35.15 16.59 -2.19
C LEU A 117 -34.78 17.83 -1.39
N ASN A 118 -33.86 17.70 -0.42
CA ASN A 118 -33.29 18.85 0.26
C ASN A 118 -32.67 19.84 -0.74
N ALA A 119 -31.82 19.36 -1.65
CA ALA A 119 -31.20 20.22 -2.66
C ALA A 119 -32.24 20.89 -3.56
N ALA A 120 -33.26 20.15 -4.01
CA ALA A 120 -34.34 20.69 -4.84
C ALA A 120 -35.11 21.83 -4.13
N HIS A 121 -35.48 21.66 -2.86
CA HIS A 121 -36.13 22.72 -2.09
C HIS A 121 -35.23 23.93 -1.86
N ARG A 122 -33.93 23.71 -1.63
CA ARG A 122 -32.97 24.81 -1.45
C ARG A 122 -32.84 25.64 -2.73
N GLU A 123 -32.78 25.01 -3.90
CA GLU A 123 -32.81 25.71 -5.19
C GLU A 123 -34.13 26.47 -5.39
N TYR A 124 -35.27 25.84 -5.10
CA TYR A 124 -36.56 26.51 -5.22
C TYR A 124 -36.71 27.71 -4.27
N CYS A 125 -36.09 27.66 -3.08
CA CYS A 125 -36.02 28.82 -2.21
C CYS A 125 -35.24 29.98 -2.87
N VAL A 126 -34.18 29.71 -3.65
CA VAL A 126 -33.43 30.73 -4.39
C VAL A 126 -34.30 31.38 -5.46
N ASP A 127 -35.16 30.61 -6.14
CA ASP A 127 -36.10 31.15 -7.13
C ASP A 127 -37.14 32.09 -6.48
N LEU A 128 -37.60 31.75 -5.27
CA LEU A 128 -38.58 32.54 -4.50
C LEU A 128 -37.97 33.80 -3.87
N ALA A 129 -36.67 33.78 -3.53
CA ALA A 129 -35.97 34.88 -2.88
C ALA A 129 -34.55 35.05 -3.48
N PRO A 130 -34.44 35.57 -4.71
CA PRO A 130 -33.17 35.62 -5.44
C PRO A 130 -32.16 36.60 -4.82
N ASP A 131 -32.58 37.58 -4.03
CA ASP A 131 -31.68 38.56 -3.42
C ASP A 131 -31.19 38.16 -2.02
N ASP A 132 -31.74 37.09 -1.43
CA ASP A 132 -31.37 36.63 -0.10
C ASP A 132 -30.06 35.82 -0.13
N GLU A 133 -29.00 36.40 0.43
CA GLU A 133 -27.69 35.74 0.52
C GLU A 133 -27.73 34.45 1.34
N THR A 134 -28.56 34.38 2.37
CA THR A 134 -28.65 33.24 3.28
C THR A 134 -29.21 32.04 2.52
N VAL A 135 -30.29 32.26 1.76
CA VAL A 135 -30.92 31.24 0.92
C VAL A 135 -29.94 30.71 -0.13
N ARG A 136 -29.19 31.60 -0.80
CA ARG A 136 -28.14 31.22 -1.75
C ARG A 136 -27.04 30.38 -1.11
N ARG A 137 -26.53 30.77 0.06
CA ARG A 137 -25.51 30.00 0.78
C ARG A 137 -26.03 28.62 1.20
N LEU A 138 -27.29 28.52 1.66
CA LEU A 138 -27.94 27.26 2.01
C LEU A 138 -28.18 26.35 0.80
N ALA A 139 -28.30 26.91 -0.40
CA ALA A 139 -28.32 26.18 -1.68
C ALA A 139 -26.92 25.93 -2.27
N ASN A 140 -25.85 26.11 -1.49
CA ASN A 140 -24.45 25.95 -1.91
C ASN A 140 -24.00 26.89 -3.04
N TYR A 141 -24.54 28.10 -3.11
CA TYR A 141 -23.97 29.17 -3.94
C TYR A 141 -22.87 29.91 -3.17
N MET A 142 -21.90 30.42 -3.91
CA MET A 142 -20.86 31.32 -3.42
C MET A 142 -20.62 32.45 -4.41
N ARG A 143 -19.97 33.52 -3.95
CA ARG A 143 -19.51 34.60 -4.83
C ARG A 143 -18.22 34.18 -5.51
N ASP A 144 -18.18 34.35 -6.82
CA ASP A 144 -17.00 34.15 -7.66
C ASP A 144 -16.01 35.31 -7.50
N SER A 145 -14.86 35.24 -8.18
CA SER A 145 -13.83 36.28 -8.19
C SER A 145 -14.34 37.67 -8.63
N LYS A 146 -15.46 37.72 -9.36
CA LYS A 146 -16.12 38.92 -9.88
C LYS A 146 -17.33 39.35 -9.06
N GLY A 147 -17.57 38.69 -7.92
CA GLY A 147 -18.68 38.99 -7.00
C GLY A 147 -20.04 38.41 -7.41
N ARG A 148 -20.13 37.62 -8.48
CA ARG A 148 -21.37 37.02 -8.99
C ARG A 148 -21.72 35.74 -8.22
N TRP A 149 -23.00 35.50 -7.98
CA TRP A 149 -23.47 34.26 -7.36
C TRP A 149 -23.43 33.10 -8.34
N ARG A 150 -22.68 32.06 -7.99
CA ARG A 150 -22.57 30.82 -8.76
C ARG A 150 -22.58 29.62 -7.83
N LYS A 151 -22.93 28.44 -8.34
CA LYS A 151 -22.84 27.22 -7.51
C LYS A 151 -21.39 27.00 -7.11
N LYS A 152 -21.17 26.61 -5.85
CA LYS A 152 -19.85 26.34 -5.29
C LYS A 152 -19.07 25.36 -6.16
N ASP A 153 -19.72 24.28 -6.61
CA ASP A 153 -19.09 23.27 -7.46
C ASP A 153 -18.54 23.88 -8.77
N GLU A 154 -19.29 24.78 -9.42
CA GLU A 154 -18.85 25.47 -10.64
C GLU A 154 -17.68 26.42 -10.38
N VAL A 155 -17.71 27.18 -9.28
CA VAL A 155 -16.62 28.10 -8.93
C VAL A 155 -15.32 27.32 -8.65
N PHE A 156 -15.42 26.20 -7.93
CA PHE A 156 -14.27 25.35 -7.65
C PHE A 156 -13.73 24.66 -8.92
N ILE A 157 -14.60 24.24 -9.84
CA ILE A 157 -14.18 23.60 -11.09
C ILE A 157 -13.58 24.62 -12.06
N GLU A 158 -14.30 25.70 -12.37
CA GLU A 158 -13.94 26.61 -13.45
C GLU A 158 -12.91 27.67 -13.04
N GLU A 159 -13.01 28.25 -11.84
CA GLU A 159 -12.05 29.28 -11.42
C GLU A 159 -10.82 28.69 -10.73
N ARG A 160 -10.97 27.56 -10.05
CA ARG A 160 -9.88 26.93 -9.28
C ARG A 160 -9.30 25.67 -9.93
N GLY A 161 -9.84 25.23 -11.08
CA GLY A 161 -9.34 24.07 -11.81
C GLY A 161 -9.45 22.74 -11.06
N MET A 162 -10.35 22.65 -10.06
CA MET A 162 -10.51 21.45 -9.22
C MET A 162 -11.50 20.46 -9.84
N VAL A 163 -11.39 19.20 -9.44
CA VAL A 163 -12.35 18.15 -9.79
C VAL A 163 -12.97 17.60 -8.53
N ARG A 164 -14.22 17.15 -8.64
CA ARG A 164 -14.96 16.53 -7.55
C ARG A 164 -14.57 15.06 -7.42
N ASP A 165 -14.05 14.68 -6.26
CA ASP A 165 -13.83 13.30 -5.85
C ASP A 165 -14.74 12.96 -4.67
N GLY A 166 -15.90 12.38 -4.97
CA GLY A 166 -16.97 12.15 -4.00
C GLY A 166 -17.46 13.44 -3.31
N ARG A 167 -17.08 13.62 -2.04
CA ARG A 167 -17.42 14.80 -1.22
C ARG A 167 -16.33 15.88 -1.19
N ARG A 168 -15.16 15.60 -1.78
CA ARG A 168 -14.00 16.50 -1.73
C ARG A 168 -13.78 17.15 -3.09
N PHE A 169 -13.29 18.38 -3.08
CA PHE A 169 -12.71 19.03 -4.26
C PHE A 169 -11.21 18.90 -4.15
N THR A 170 -10.58 18.40 -5.20
CA THR A 170 -9.14 18.16 -5.25
C THR A 170 -8.61 18.64 -6.58
N PHE A 171 -7.32 18.97 -6.66
CA PHE A 171 -6.71 19.23 -7.94
C PHE A 171 -6.62 17.93 -8.76
N PRO A 172 -6.73 18.01 -10.10
CA PRO A 172 -6.61 16.86 -10.98
C PRO A 172 -5.29 16.10 -10.82
N GLU A 173 -4.19 16.82 -10.58
CA GLU A 173 -2.86 16.23 -10.36
C GLU A 173 -2.82 15.40 -9.09
N ASP A 174 -3.26 15.97 -7.96
CA ASP A 174 -3.36 15.26 -6.68
C ASP A 174 -4.27 14.02 -6.78
N LEU A 175 -5.39 14.12 -7.51
CA LEU A 175 -6.28 12.99 -7.71
C LEU A 175 -5.61 11.88 -8.54
N ALA A 176 -4.87 12.26 -9.58
CA ALA A 176 -4.11 11.32 -10.38
C ALA A 176 -3.01 10.65 -9.55
N ASP A 177 -2.31 11.39 -8.70
CA ASP A 177 -1.32 10.86 -7.77
C ASP A 177 -1.92 9.89 -6.76
N MET A 178 -3.03 10.26 -6.12
CA MET A 178 -3.73 9.38 -5.18
C MET A 178 -4.18 8.07 -5.85
N ARG A 179 -4.74 8.16 -7.07
CA ARG A 179 -5.15 6.97 -7.83
C ARG A 179 -3.96 6.09 -8.21
N ARG A 180 -2.84 6.68 -8.67
CA ARG A 180 -1.60 5.93 -8.95
C ARG A 180 -1.09 5.21 -7.71
N MET A 181 -1.08 5.88 -6.55
CA MET A 181 -0.66 5.27 -5.28
C MET A 181 -1.60 4.13 -4.86
N GLU A 182 -2.91 4.28 -5.03
CA GLU A 182 -3.88 3.23 -4.74
C GLU A 182 -3.75 2.03 -5.68
N GLU A 183 -3.53 2.26 -6.97
CA GLU A 183 -3.28 1.22 -7.97
C GLU A 183 -2.00 0.45 -7.64
N GLU A 184 -0.90 1.15 -7.33
CA GLU A 184 0.36 0.52 -6.94
C GLU A 184 0.18 -0.30 -5.66
N LYS A 185 -0.52 0.24 -4.65
CA LYS A 185 -0.85 -0.50 -3.43
C LYS A 185 -1.66 -1.77 -3.71
N LYS A 186 -2.63 -1.71 -4.63
CA LYS A 186 -3.40 -2.89 -5.05
C LYS A 186 -2.49 -3.92 -5.72
N ARG A 187 -1.58 -3.49 -6.61
CA ARG A 187 -0.61 -4.37 -7.27
C ARG A 187 0.32 -5.04 -6.28
N VAL A 188 0.88 -4.27 -5.33
CA VAL A 188 1.72 -4.82 -4.24
C VAL A 188 0.93 -5.86 -3.44
N ALA A 189 -0.33 -5.58 -3.10
CA ALA A 189 -1.18 -6.51 -2.37
C ALA A 189 -1.48 -7.80 -3.16
N GLU A 190 -1.74 -7.68 -4.47
CA GLU A 190 -1.99 -8.81 -5.36
C GLU A 190 -0.76 -9.71 -5.47
N VAL A 191 0.42 -9.14 -5.76
CA VAL A 191 1.69 -9.88 -5.83
C VAL A 191 2.00 -10.54 -4.49
N THR A 192 1.87 -9.81 -3.40
CA THR A 192 2.07 -10.35 -2.03
C THR A 192 1.13 -11.52 -1.75
N SER A 193 -0.15 -11.39 -2.08
CA SER A 193 -1.16 -12.44 -1.91
C SER A 193 -0.79 -13.69 -2.71
N GLN A 194 -0.39 -13.50 -3.97
CA GLN A 194 0.01 -14.59 -4.85
C GLN A 194 1.25 -15.33 -4.34
N VAL A 195 2.27 -14.61 -3.89
CA VAL A 195 3.51 -15.18 -3.32
C VAL A 195 3.22 -15.93 -2.01
N LYS A 196 2.38 -15.37 -1.13
CA LYS A 196 1.93 -16.04 0.11
C LYS A 196 1.11 -17.29 -0.17
N LYS A 197 0.27 -17.27 -1.20
CA LYS A 197 -0.49 -18.44 -1.64
C LYS A 197 0.44 -19.57 -2.08
N TRP A 198 1.44 -19.28 -2.93
CA TRP A 198 2.45 -20.28 -3.30
C TRP A 198 3.23 -20.79 -2.09
N HIS A 199 3.67 -19.91 -1.20
CA HIS A 199 4.33 -20.32 0.05
C HIS A 199 3.46 -21.28 0.86
N SER A 200 2.18 -20.97 1.06
CA SER A 200 1.25 -21.86 1.79
C SER A 200 1.11 -23.25 1.17
N GLN A 201 1.24 -23.36 -0.16
CA GLN A 201 1.20 -24.63 -0.88
C GLN A 201 2.51 -25.41 -0.71
N LEU A 202 3.65 -24.72 -0.66
CA LEU A 202 4.97 -25.30 -0.43
C LEU A 202 5.14 -25.87 0.98
N VAL A 203 4.57 -25.22 1.99
CA VAL A 203 4.65 -25.65 3.41
C VAL A 203 3.48 -26.53 3.84
N SER A 204 2.58 -26.88 2.93
CA SER A 204 1.40 -27.69 3.24
C SER A 204 1.79 -29.09 3.72
N ARG A 205 1.20 -29.54 4.83
CA ARG A 205 1.39 -30.91 5.35
C ARG A 205 0.86 -31.99 4.40
N TYR A 206 -0.13 -31.66 3.58
CA TYR A 206 -0.77 -32.58 2.63
C TYR A 206 -0.78 -31.94 1.23
N PRO A 207 0.37 -31.87 0.56
CA PRO A 207 0.50 -31.15 -0.70
C PRO A 207 -0.25 -31.86 -1.82
N GLN A 208 -1.15 -31.15 -2.49
CA GLN A 208 -1.68 -31.59 -3.77
C GLN A 208 -0.57 -31.40 -4.82
N GLN A 209 -0.09 -32.49 -5.42
CA GLN A 209 1.11 -32.50 -6.27
C GLN A 209 1.08 -31.40 -7.34
N ARG A 210 -0.06 -31.21 -8.02
CA ARG A 210 -0.22 -30.16 -9.04
C ARG A 210 0.01 -28.76 -8.46
N LYS A 211 -0.63 -28.43 -7.33
CA LYS A 211 -0.47 -27.12 -6.67
C LYS A 211 0.96 -26.90 -6.18
N LEU A 212 1.63 -27.96 -5.73
CA LEU A 212 3.04 -27.89 -5.33
C LEU A 212 3.93 -27.54 -6.52
N GLN A 213 3.74 -28.21 -7.66
CA GLN A 213 4.49 -27.90 -8.90
C GLN A 213 4.20 -26.48 -9.38
N ASP A 214 2.92 -26.06 -9.36
CA ASP A 214 2.52 -24.70 -9.72
C ASP A 214 3.21 -23.66 -8.81
N ALA A 215 3.33 -23.93 -7.50
CA ALA A 215 4.00 -23.04 -6.55
C ALA A 215 5.52 -22.98 -6.77
N ILE A 216 6.16 -24.13 -6.99
CA ILE A 216 7.60 -24.20 -7.29
C ILE A 216 7.90 -23.42 -8.58
N GLN A 217 7.12 -23.66 -9.63
CA GLN A 217 7.28 -22.96 -10.91
C GLN A 217 7.00 -21.46 -10.76
N GLY A 218 5.95 -21.10 -10.02
CA GLY A 218 5.59 -19.71 -9.75
C GLY A 218 6.72 -18.94 -9.07
N ILE A 219 7.29 -19.47 -7.98
CA ILE A 219 8.44 -18.85 -7.31
C ILE A 219 9.67 -18.83 -8.22
N ASN A 220 9.96 -19.92 -8.95
CA ASN A 220 11.14 -20.02 -9.82
C ASN A 220 11.13 -19.09 -11.03
N THR A 221 9.94 -18.69 -11.50
CA THR A 221 9.77 -17.81 -12.67
C THR A 221 9.41 -16.37 -12.29
N LEU A 222 9.14 -16.11 -11.01
CA LEU A 222 8.82 -14.78 -10.50
C LEU A 222 9.94 -13.78 -10.81
N ASN A 223 9.57 -12.72 -11.53
CA ASN A 223 10.42 -11.59 -11.89
C ASN A 223 9.69 -10.25 -11.69
N ASP A 224 8.98 -10.11 -10.56
CA ASP A 224 8.28 -8.88 -10.19
C ASP A 224 8.96 -8.25 -8.95
N PRO A 225 9.57 -7.06 -9.07
CA PRO A 225 10.21 -6.38 -7.94
C PRO A 225 9.27 -6.11 -6.75
N LEU A 226 7.95 -6.06 -6.95
CA LEU A 226 6.98 -5.88 -5.87
C LEU A 226 6.94 -7.08 -4.90
N ALA A 227 7.43 -8.24 -5.33
CA ALA A 227 7.54 -9.41 -4.47
C ALA A 227 8.71 -9.36 -3.48
N THR A 228 9.65 -8.41 -3.63
CA THR A 228 10.92 -8.38 -2.90
C THR A 228 10.73 -8.55 -1.40
N GLN A 229 9.94 -7.68 -0.77
CA GLN A 229 9.78 -7.72 0.69
C GLN A 229 9.17 -9.05 1.15
N THR A 230 8.19 -9.59 0.42
CA THR A 230 7.56 -10.86 0.80
C THR A 230 8.55 -12.04 0.70
N LEU A 231 9.42 -12.04 -0.30
CA LEU A 231 10.47 -13.06 -0.45
C LEU A 231 11.57 -12.90 0.61
N VAL A 232 11.91 -11.67 0.99
CA VAL A 232 12.83 -11.36 2.09
C VAL A 232 12.29 -11.93 3.41
N ASP A 233 11.03 -11.67 3.73
CA ASP A 233 10.39 -12.19 4.94
C ASP A 233 10.51 -13.72 5.03
N PHE A 234 10.36 -14.43 3.90
CA PHE A 234 10.50 -15.88 3.85
C PHE A 234 11.96 -16.37 3.87
N LEU A 235 12.91 -15.65 3.27
CA LEU A 235 14.33 -15.96 3.42
C LEU A 235 14.79 -15.82 4.88
N GLU A 236 14.20 -14.90 5.64
CA GLU A 236 14.59 -14.63 7.02
C GLU A 236 13.94 -15.55 8.05
N ASP A 237 12.85 -16.24 7.68
CA ASP A 237 12.19 -17.19 8.57
C ASP A 237 13.05 -18.44 8.81
N LYS A 238 13.71 -18.47 9.97
CA LYS A 238 14.60 -19.56 10.39
C LYS A 238 13.87 -20.88 10.69
N LYS A 239 12.53 -20.86 10.76
CA LYS A 239 11.72 -22.08 10.92
C LYS A 239 11.54 -22.84 9.61
N LEU A 240 11.73 -22.19 8.46
CA LEU A 240 11.63 -22.84 7.16
C LEU A 240 12.82 -23.77 6.91
N SER A 241 12.64 -24.74 6.01
CA SER A 241 13.73 -25.62 5.61
C SER A 241 14.82 -24.87 4.84
N VAL A 242 16.02 -25.44 4.81
CA VAL A 242 17.15 -24.89 4.03
C VAL A 242 16.79 -24.78 2.55
N GLU A 243 16.08 -25.77 2.01
CA GLU A 243 15.68 -25.83 0.60
C GLU A 243 14.73 -24.68 0.23
N LEU A 244 13.79 -24.34 1.11
CA LEU A 244 12.88 -23.22 0.89
C LEU A 244 13.61 -21.88 0.96
N ARG A 245 14.47 -21.68 1.96
CA ARG A 245 15.28 -20.45 2.05
C ARG A 245 16.18 -20.29 0.83
N MET A 246 16.80 -21.37 0.35
CA MET A 246 17.57 -21.37 -0.90
C MET A 246 16.70 -21.02 -2.12
N MET A 247 15.45 -21.47 -2.19
CA MET A 247 14.52 -21.12 -3.25
C MET A 247 14.20 -19.62 -3.25
N TYR A 248 13.95 -19.03 -2.08
CA TYR A 248 13.71 -17.59 -1.94
C TYR A 248 14.96 -16.75 -2.22
N ALA A 249 16.14 -17.19 -1.78
CA ALA A 249 17.41 -16.54 -2.12
C ALA A 249 17.63 -16.49 -3.65
N ARG A 250 17.37 -17.59 -4.37
CA ARG A 250 17.44 -17.63 -5.84
C ARG A 250 16.41 -16.71 -6.48
N ALA A 251 15.20 -16.61 -5.92
CA ALA A 251 14.19 -15.67 -6.39
C ALA A 251 14.62 -14.22 -6.24
N LEU A 252 15.12 -13.84 -5.05
CA LEU A 252 15.68 -12.52 -4.80
C LEU A 252 16.87 -12.20 -5.73
N THR A 253 17.71 -13.19 -6.02
CA THR A 253 18.84 -13.05 -6.96
C THR A 253 18.37 -12.70 -8.37
N ARG A 254 17.23 -13.23 -8.83
CA ARG A 254 16.66 -12.88 -10.14
C ARG A 254 16.10 -11.46 -10.17
N LEU A 255 15.54 -10.97 -9.07
CA LEU A 255 14.95 -9.62 -9.02
C LEU A 255 15.99 -8.50 -9.14
N GLN A 256 17.25 -8.78 -8.78
CA GLN A 256 18.41 -7.88 -8.94
C GLN A 256 18.20 -6.42 -8.49
N ASN A 257 17.38 -6.20 -7.47
CA ASN A 257 17.09 -4.85 -6.96
C ASN A 257 17.81 -4.59 -5.62
N PRO A 258 17.87 -3.32 -5.16
CA PRO A 258 18.59 -2.96 -3.95
C PRO A 258 18.08 -3.68 -2.69
N GLY A 259 16.76 -3.87 -2.54
CA GLY A 259 16.19 -4.57 -1.39
C GLY A 259 16.60 -6.04 -1.33
N ALA A 260 16.65 -6.71 -2.50
CA ALA A 260 17.17 -8.07 -2.61
C ALA A 260 18.66 -8.15 -2.25
N ALA A 261 19.49 -7.20 -2.72
CA ALA A 261 20.91 -7.18 -2.41
C ALA A 261 21.18 -7.03 -0.90
N VAL A 262 20.45 -6.14 -0.21
CA VAL A 262 20.55 -5.97 1.25
C VAL A 262 20.20 -7.26 1.99
N ALA A 263 19.07 -7.88 1.64
CA ALA A 263 18.61 -9.10 2.31
C ALA A 263 19.55 -10.29 2.08
N LEU A 264 20.06 -10.45 0.85
CA LEU A 264 21.03 -11.50 0.53
C LEU A 264 22.36 -11.27 1.25
N ALA A 265 22.87 -10.04 1.32
CA ALA A 265 24.07 -9.73 2.09
C ALA A 265 23.90 -10.06 3.57
N ARG A 266 22.75 -9.71 4.18
CA ARG A 266 22.47 -10.12 5.55
C ARG A 266 22.41 -11.64 5.71
N ALA A 267 21.70 -12.34 4.84
CA ALA A 267 21.59 -13.79 4.89
C ALA A 267 22.93 -14.51 4.68
N ALA A 268 23.85 -13.93 3.90
CA ALA A 268 25.22 -14.44 3.72
C ALA A 268 26.02 -14.48 5.03
N ILE A 269 25.68 -13.61 5.99
CA ILE A 269 26.31 -13.55 7.31
C ILE A 269 25.49 -14.31 8.35
N GLU A 270 24.19 -14.03 8.44
CA GLU A 270 23.34 -14.40 9.59
C GLU A 270 22.62 -15.74 9.45
N ASP A 271 22.48 -16.30 8.24
CA ASP A 271 21.73 -17.56 8.11
C ASP A 271 22.42 -18.69 8.88
N PRO A 272 21.71 -19.53 9.65
CA PRO A 272 22.32 -20.64 10.38
C PRO A 272 22.93 -21.69 9.45
N SER A 273 22.41 -21.87 8.24
CA SER A 273 22.92 -22.84 7.27
C SER A 273 24.05 -22.26 6.44
N GLN A 274 25.23 -22.91 6.48
CA GLN A 274 26.36 -22.54 5.61
C GLN A 274 25.99 -22.59 4.12
N GLN A 275 25.10 -23.51 3.73
CA GLN A 275 24.66 -23.63 2.35
C GLN A 275 23.89 -22.38 1.88
N VAL A 276 23.01 -21.85 2.73
CA VAL A 276 22.27 -20.60 2.45
C VAL A 276 23.24 -19.42 2.43
N ARG A 277 24.17 -19.37 3.39
CA ARG A 277 25.18 -18.32 3.45
C ARG A 277 25.98 -18.23 2.16
N ASN A 278 26.52 -19.35 1.68
CA ASN A 278 27.31 -19.41 0.44
C ASN A 278 26.49 -18.97 -0.78
N ALA A 279 25.26 -19.48 -0.92
CA ALA A 279 24.41 -19.10 -2.05
C ALA A 279 24.07 -17.62 -2.07
N CYS A 280 23.85 -17.02 -0.90
CA CYS A 280 23.62 -15.58 -0.79
C CYS A 280 24.90 -14.79 -1.07
N MET A 281 26.07 -15.29 -0.65
CA MET A 281 27.37 -14.68 -0.96
C MET A 281 27.67 -14.69 -2.48
N ASP A 282 27.40 -15.80 -3.15
CA ASP A 282 27.51 -15.92 -4.61
C ASP A 282 26.59 -14.92 -5.31
N ALA A 283 25.35 -14.79 -4.84
CA ALA A 283 24.40 -13.83 -5.36
C ALA A 283 24.86 -12.38 -5.19
N VAL A 284 25.34 -12.01 -3.99
CA VAL A 284 25.89 -10.67 -3.72
C VAL A 284 27.09 -10.38 -4.60
N SER A 285 27.98 -11.36 -4.79
CA SER A 285 29.15 -11.21 -5.68
C SER A 285 28.74 -10.98 -7.14
N SER A 286 27.60 -11.54 -7.56
CA SER A 286 27.12 -11.44 -8.95
C SER A 286 26.47 -10.10 -9.31
N PHE A 287 25.66 -9.50 -8.43
CA PHE A 287 24.91 -8.27 -8.75
C PHE A 287 24.85 -7.23 -7.62
N GLY A 288 25.22 -7.61 -6.39
CA GLY A 288 25.02 -6.81 -5.19
C GLY A 288 26.28 -6.22 -4.57
N ARG A 289 27.45 -6.30 -5.24
CA ARG A 289 28.77 -6.01 -4.64
C ARG A 289 28.82 -4.72 -3.82
N VAL A 290 28.37 -3.60 -4.38
CA VAL A 290 28.46 -2.27 -3.71
C VAL A 290 27.64 -2.25 -2.42
N ILE A 291 26.39 -2.73 -2.46
CA ILE A 291 25.51 -2.82 -1.29
C ILE A 291 26.05 -3.86 -0.30
N GLY A 292 26.53 -5.00 -0.80
CA GLY A 292 27.12 -6.07 -0.02
C GLY A 292 28.29 -5.59 0.82
N ILE A 293 29.21 -4.83 0.23
CA ILE A 293 30.36 -4.24 0.95
C ILE A 293 29.88 -3.36 2.11
N GLN A 294 28.93 -2.46 1.87
CA GLN A 294 28.39 -1.60 2.94
C GLN A 294 27.77 -2.41 4.07
N VAL A 295 26.98 -3.43 3.74
CA VAL A 295 26.36 -4.32 4.72
C VAL A 295 27.42 -5.09 5.49
N PHE A 296 28.38 -5.75 4.83
CA PHE A 296 29.44 -6.52 5.50
C PHE A 296 30.33 -5.66 6.38
N THR A 297 30.68 -4.44 5.95
CA THR A 297 31.43 -3.50 6.79
C THR A 297 30.70 -3.18 8.10
N SER A 298 29.36 -3.10 8.09
CA SER A 298 28.59 -2.87 9.32
C SER A 298 28.66 -4.04 10.32
N TYR A 299 28.94 -5.27 9.85
CA TYR A 299 29.09 -6.47 10.69
C TYR A 299 30.47 -6.61 11.33
N LEU A 300 31.47 -5.81 10.94
CA LEU A 300 32.80 -5.86 11.55
C LEU A 300 32.83 -5.43 13.02
N ASN A 301 31.78 -4.76 13.50
CA ASN A 301 31.61 -4.34 14.89
C ASN A 301 30.58 -5.19 15.67
N ASN A 302 30.31 -6.42 15.21
CA ASN A 302 29.30 -7.28 15.83
C ASN A 302 29.79 -7.85 17.18
N PRO A 303 28.92 -8.01 18.19
CA PRO A 303 29.31 -8.62 19.47
C PRO A 303 29.67 -10.12 19.37
N ASP A 304 29.36 -10.80 18.27
CA ASP A 304 29.75 -12.18 18.00
C ASP A 304 30.97 -12.25 17.08
N ASN A 305 32.07 -12.80 17.59
CA ASN A 305 33.33 -12.96 16.88
C ASN A 305 33.18 -13.77 15.57
N SER A 306 32.28 -14.75 15.55
CA SER A 306 32.01 -15.56 14.36
C SER A 306 31.36 -14.73 13.24
N VAL A 307 30.60 -13.69 13.61
CA VAL A 307 29.96 -12.76 12.67
C VAL A 307 31.00 -11.80 12.10
N ILE A 308 31.89 -11.26 12.93
CA ILE A 308 33.02 -10.42 12.49
C ILE A 308 33.87 -11.18 11.46
N ASN A 309 34.27 -12.40 11.78
CA ASN A 309 35.10 -13.22 10.88
C ASN A 309 34.40 -13.54 9.55
N ARG A 310 33.11 -13.90 9.58
CA ARG A 310 32.31 -14.09 8.36
C ARG A 310 32.23 -12.82 7.51
N ALA A 311 32.07 -11.66 8.14
CA ALA A 311 32.07 -10.37 7.45
C ALA A 311 33.44 -10.05 6.82
N GLY A 312 34.53 -10.31 7.56
CA GLY A 312 35.90 -10.20 7.05
C GLY A 312 36.14 -11.09 5.83
N ALA A 313 35.74 -12.36 5.89
CA ALA A 313 35.84 -13.29 4.77
C ALA A 313 35.04 -12.80 3.55
N ALA A 314 33.79 -12.35 3.76
CA ALA A 314 32.94 -11.84 2.69
C ALA A 314 33.52 -10.60 2.00
N LEU A 315 34.10 -9.66 2.77
CA LEU A 315 34.80 -8.49 2.23
C LEU A 315 36.05 -8.89 1.42
N GLY A 316 36.78 -9.92 1.87
CA GLY A 316 37.88 -10.53 1.13
C GLY A 316 37.44 -11.12 -0.21
N THR A 317 36.34 -11.89 -0.22
CA THR A 317 35.75 -12.44 -1.44
C THR A 317 35.37 -11.36 -2.45
N LEU A 318 34.87 -10.21 -1.98
CA LEU A 318 34.53 -9.08 -2.86
C LEU A 318 35.71 -8.19 -3.24
N ASN A 319 36.91 -8.47 -2.71
CA ASN A 319 38.10 -7.62 -2.84
C ASN A 319 37.80 -6.15 -2.47
N ALA A 320 37.21 -5.94 -1.29
CA ALA A 320 36.67 -4.66 -0.84
C ALA A 320 37.76 -3.70 -0.32
N SER A 321 38.54 -3.12 -1.22
CA SER A 321 39.60 -2.16 -0.89
C SER A 321 39.14 -0.94 -0.08
N GLU A 322 37.90 -0.54 -0.27
CA GLU A 322 37.24 0.57 0.43
C GLU A 322 36.95 0.28 1.91
N ALA A 323 36.96 -1.00 2.32
CA ALA A 323 36.69 -1.43 3.69
C ALA A 323 37.97 -1.70 4.51
N VAL A 324 39.16 -1.50 3.92
CA VAL A 324 40.44 -1.85 4.54
C VAL A 324 40.61 -1.19 5.91
N LEU A 325 40.25 0.09 6.06
CA LEU A 325 40.39 0.78 7.34
C LEU A 325 39.51 0.14 8.43
N GLN A 326 38.25 -0.18 8.10
CA GLN A 326 37.33 -0.84 9.04
C GLN A 326 37.76 -2.27 9.36
N MET A 327 38.37 -2.97 8.40
CA MET A 327 38.95 -4.29 8.63
C MET A 327 40.18 -4.21 9.54
N ILE A 328 41.05 -3.20 9.37
CA ILE A 328 42.17 -2.94 10.30
C ILE A 328 41.62 -2.70 11.71
N ASP A 329 40.52 -1.95 11.82
CA ASP A 329 39.89 -1.71 13.11
C ASP A 329 39.36 -2.96 13.80
N ALA A 330 38.92 -3.94 13.00
CA ALA A 330 38.35 -5.20 13.45
C ALA A 330 39.34 -6.38 13.48
N LEU A 331 40.66 -6.14 13.42
CA LEU A 331 41.68 -7.19 13.51
C LEU A 331 41.60 -7.98 14.84
N THR A 332 41.30 -7.28 15.93
CA THR A 332 41.02 -7.87 17.23
C THR A 332 39.69 -7.34 17.75
N SER A 333 39.02 -8.13 18.58
CA SER A 333 37.72 -7.83 19.19
C SER A 333 37.76 -8.15 20.68
N THR A 334 37.13 -7.32 21.50
CA THR A 334 37.09 -7.54 22.96
C THR A 334 35.70 -7.97 23.39
N HIS A 335 35.60 -9.10 24.08
CA HIS A 335 34.35 -9.66 24.58
C HIS A 335 34.41 -9.84 26.11
N THR A 336 33.30 -9.56 26.80
CA THR A 336 33.18 -9.80 28.25
C THR A 336 32.64 -11.20 28.49
N SER A 337 33.44 -12.06 29.14
CA SER A 337 32.99 -13.36 29.61
C SER A 337 32.71 -13.30 31.11
N VAL A 338 31.53 -13.76 31.52
CA VAL A 338 31.17 -13.90 32.94
C VAL A 338 31.57 -15.31 33.38
N ILE A 339 32.66 -15.43 34.13
CA ILE A 339 33.04 -16.70 34.73
C ILE A 339 32.19 -16.88 35.99
N GLY A 340 31.15 -17.70 35.90
CA GLY A 340 30.43 -18.19 37.08
C GLY A 340 31.37 -19.10 37.87
N GLY A 341 31.88 -18.60 38.99
CA GLY A 341 32.73 -19.39 39.88
C GLY A 341 31.96 -20.57 40.44
N ASP A 342 32.25 -21.77 39.96
CA ASP A 342 31.79 -23.05 40.51
C ASP A 342 32.62 -23.43 41.75
N GLY A 343 32.81 -22.45 42.64
CA GLY A 343 33.56 -22.58 43.88
C GLY A 343 32.62 -22.42 45.07
N MET A 344 32.10 -23.53 45.59
CA MET A 344 31.50 -23.54 46.92
C MET A 344 32.57 -23.21 47.97
N ASN A 345 32.64 -21.94 48.41
CA ASN A 345 33.27 -21.62 49.68
C ASN A 345 32.19 -21.66 50.78
N VAL A 346 32.13 -22.78 51.50
CA VAL A 346 31.27 -22.95 52.68
C VAL A 346 31.95 -22.26 53.87
N GLY A 347 31.86 -20.93 53.88
CA GLY A 347 32.25 -20.08 55.00
C GLY A 347 31.02 -19.41 55.62
N THR A 348 30.84 -19.59 56.92
CA THR A 348 29.77 -19.02 57.74
C THR A 348 29.82 -17.49 57.76
N GLY A 349 29.15 -16.85 56.80
CA GLY A 349 28.89 -15.40 56.83
C GLY A 349 28.72 -14.77 55.45
N GLY A 350 27.47 -14.60 55.01
CA GLY A 350 27.09 -13.68 53.93
C GLY A 350 27.33 -14.19 52.50
N LEU A 351 26.25 -14.58 51.82
CA LEU A 351 26.26 -14.89 50.39
C LEU A 351 26.27 -13.59 49.58
N SER A 352 27.44 -13.18 49.08
CA SER A 352 27.56 -12.20 48.00
C SER A 352 28.35 -12.81 46.85
N MET A 353 27.62 -13.30 45.85
CA MET A 353 28.18 -13.89 44.64
C MET A 353 28.63 -12.77 43.70
N GLY A 354 29.91 -12.36 43.83
CA GLY A 354 30.53 -11.42 42.90
C GLY A 354 30.71 -12.08 41.53
N LYS A 355 29.93 -11.64 40.52
CA LYS A 355 30.24 -11.95 39.11
C LYS A 355 31.52 -11.19 38.74
N THR A 356 32.60 -11.91 38.49
CA THR A 356 33.82 -11.31 37.93
C THR A 356 33.70 -11.33 36.40
N GLU A 357 33.59 -10.16 35.79
CA GLU A 357 33.61 -10.02 34.33
C GLU A 357 35.06 -9.95 33.86
N GLN A 358 35.46 -10.88 32.98
CA GLN A 358 36.78 -10.86 32.35
C GLN A 358 36.64 -10.40 30.90
N LYS A 359 37.43 -9.39 30.52
CA LYS A 359 37.60 -9.02 29.10
C LYS A 359 38.56 -9.99 28.44
N ILE A 360 38.11 -10.64 27.38
CA ILE A 360 38.89 -11.53 26.54
C ILE A 360 39.06 -10.82 25.20
N GLU A 361 40.29 -10.68 24.75
CA GLU A 361 40.60 -10.21 23.40
C GLU A 361 40.70 -11.43 22.48
N LEU A 362 40.02 -11.38 21.33
CA LEU A 362 39.98 -12.41 20.32
C LEU A 362 40.55 -11.88 19.02
N ASP A 363 41.35 -12.72 18.37
CA ASP A 363 41.92 -12.45 17.06
C ASP A 363 40.95 -12.84 15.94
N ASN A 364 40.77 -11.94 14.98
CA ASN A 364 39.88 -12.17 13.83
C ASN A 364 40.67 -12.69 12.63
N ALA A 365 40.91 -14.00 12.61
CA ALA A 365 41.73 -14.67 11.63
C ALA A 365 41.26 -14.45 10.18
N ASP A 366 39.95 -14.44 9.93
CA ASP A 366 39.39 -14.24 8.59
C ASP A 366 39.51 -12.77 8.15
N VAL A 367 39.39 -11.82 9.09
CA VAL A 367 39.63 -10.39 8.80
C VAL A 367 41.09 -10.17 8.41
N ARG A 368 42.04 -10.74 9.18
CA ARG A 368 43.47 -10.67 8.87
C ARG A 368 43.78 -11.31 7.51
N ALA A 369 43.27 -12.51 7.24
CA ALA A 369 43.49 -13.19 5.97
C ALA A 369 42.97 -12.37 4.78
N SER A 370 41.78 -11.77 4.91
CA SER A 370 41.24 -10.89 3.87
C SER A 370 42.03 -9.60 3.71
N LEU A 371 42.56 -9.01 4.79
CA LEU A 371 43.47 -7.86 4.70
C LEU A 371 44.74 -8.22 3.93
N GLU A 372 45.36 -9.36 4.23
CA GLU A 372 46.54 -9.85 3.50
C GLU A 372 46.23 -10.05 2.01
N GLN A 373 45.09 -10.65 1.70
CA GLN A 373 44.64 -10.88 0.32
C GLN A 373 44.43 -9.56 -0.45
N ILE A 374 43.72 -8.59 0.14
CA ILE A 374 43.37 -7.33 -0.53
C ILE A 374 44.58 -6.42 -0.69
N THR A 375 45.44 -6.36 0.34
CA THR A 375 46.52 -5.37 0.41
C THR A 375 47.87 -5.89 -0.07
N GLY A 376 48.07 -7.21 -0.06
CA GLY A 376 49.36 -7.86 -0.29
C GLY A 376 50.38 -7.63 0.83
N GLN A 377 49.96 -7.12 1.99
CA GLN A 377 50.82 -6.87 3.14
C GLN A 377 50.49 -7.83 4.28
N ASN A 378 51.47 -8.10 5.15
CA ASN A 378 51.26 -8.92 6.35
C ASN A 378 51.94 -8.26 7.54
N PHE A 379 51.12 -7.76 8.47
CA PHE A 379 51.57 -7.25 9.76
C PHE A 379 50.94 -8.04 10.94
N GLY A 380 50.44 -9.25 10.67
CA GLY A 380 49.70 -10.03 11.66
C GLY A 380 48.48 -9.27 12.21
N TYR A 381 48.34 -9.28 13.52
CA TYR A 381 47.31 -8.52 14.26
C TYR A 381 47.83 -7.17 14.81
N ASP A 382 49.01 -6.71 14.39
CA ASP A 382 49.53 -5.41 14.80
C ASP A 382 48.78 -4.27 14.10
N LYS A 383 47.70 -3.82 14.74
CA LYS A 383 46.86 -2.73 14.28
C LYS A 383 47.66 -1.43 14.05
N ALA A 384 48.68 -1.14 14.86
CA ALA A 384 49.47 0.07 14.71
C ALA A 384 50.32 0.03 13.44
N ALA A 385 50.97 -1.11 13.15
CA ALA A 385 51.72 -1.30 11.92
C ALA A 385 50.82 -1.19 10.67
N TRP A 386 49.63 -1.79 10.71
CA TRP A 386 48.62 -1.65 9.66
C TRP A 386 48.21 -0.20 9.41
N LEU A 387 47.95 0.58 10.47
CA LEU A 387 47.56 1.99 10.37
C LEU A 387 48.69 2.88 9.83
N VAL A 388 49.94 2.65 10.26
CA VAL A 388 51.11 3.37 9.73
C VAL A 388 51.27 3.11 8.22
N TRP A 389 51.15 1.86 7.80
CA TRP A 389 51.18 1.51 6.37
C TRP A 389 50.03 2.16 5.60
N PHE A 390 48.80 2.09 6.12
CA PHE A 390 47.62 2.67 5.47
C PHE A 390 47.78 4.19 5.31
N ALA A 391 48.23 4.88 6.35
CA ALA A 391 48.51 6.31 6.31
C ALA A 391 49.60 6.62 5.28
N ALA A 392 50.71 5.87 5.25
CA ALA A 392 51.77 6.10 4.27
C ALA A 392 51.31 5.92 2.81
N LYS A 393 50.37 5.00 2.56
CA LYS A 393 49.86 4.70 1.22
C LYS A 393 48.77 5.67 0.74
N TYR A 394 47.89 6.12 1.64
CA TYR A 394 46.68 6.88 1.28
C TYR A 394 46.68 8.32 1.79
N ALA A 395 47.65 8.74 2.61
CA ALA A 395 47.77 10.16 2.98
C ALA A 395 48.10 11.00 1.73
N PRO A 396 47.43 12.15 1.53
CA PRO A 396 47.83 13.08 0.49
C PRO A 396 49.27 13.55 0.77
N PRO A 397 50.09 13.77 -0.28
CA PRO A 397 51.43 14.32 -0.08
C PRO A 397 51.30 15.64 0.67
N VAL A 398 52.03 15.77 1.78
CA VAL A 398 52.11 17.03 2.53
C VAL A 398 52.61 18.09 1.55
N PRO A 399 51.84 19.15 1.25
CA PRO A 399 52.33 20.22 0.41
C PRO A 399 53.58 20.81 1.06
N ASP A 400 54.70 20.79 0.35
CA ASP A 400 55.93 21.41 0.80
C ASP A 400 55.74 22.93 0.81
N LEU A 401 55.24 23.47 1.93
CA LEU A 401 54.99 24.89 2.17
C LEU A 401 56.28 25.75 2.16
N ARG A 402 57.44 25.16 1.85
CA ARG A 402 58.75 25.86 1.83
C ARG A 402 59.29 26.12 0.42
N ARG A 403 58.56 25.80 -0.66
CA ARG A 403 59.02 26.05 -2.04
C ARG A 403 58.75 27.45 -2.59
N ASP A 404 58.08 28.32 -1.84
CA ASP A 404 57.67 29.66 -2.29
C ASP A 404 58.29 30.82 -1.48
N LEU A 405 59.54 30.68 -1.00
CA LEU A 405 60.27 31.78 -0.33
C LEU A 405 61.53 32.21 -1.10
#